data_AF-A0A7S1ENN7-F1
#
_entry.id   AF-A0A7S1ENN7-F1
#
_cell.length_a   1.000
_cell.length_b   1.000
_cell.length_c   1.000
_cell.angle_alpha   90.00
_cell.angle_beta   90.00
_cell.angle_gamma   90.00
#
_symmetry.space_group_name_H-M   'P 1'
#
loop_
_entity.id
_entity.type
_entity.pdbx_description
1 polymer ?
#
loop_
_entity_poly.entity_id
_entity_poly.type
_entity_poly.pdbx_seq_one_letter_code
_entity_poly.pdbx_strand_id
1 'polypeptide(L)'
;RSKVLKKLGHIDADGVVLTKGRAACEVDTADELLVTELMFNGVFQGLTPHELVALASCFMPVEKSNTSSMNKSAKALAKPLKALQDSAREIAQIQLECKLEIDVEEFVESFKPTMVEIVYCWATGESFAEIVKKTDLFEGTIIRAMRRLDKLMME
;
A
#
# COMPACT_ATOMS: atom_id res chain seq x y z
N ARG A 1 -9.91 12.28 15.55
CA ARG A 1 -9.77 11.94 14.11
C ARG A 1 -10.07 13.11 13.17
N SER A 2 -11.13 13.91 13.33
CA SER A 2 -11.39 15.09 12.46
C SER A 2 -10.20 16.05 12.26
N LYS A 3 -9.38 16.30 13.31
CA LYS A 3 -8.15 17.12 13.20
C LYS A 3 -7.13 16.56 12.19
N VAL A 4 -7.00 15.24 12.10
CA VAL A 4 -6.11 14.56 11.14
C VAL A 4 -6.62 14.79 9.72
N LEU A 5 -7.93 14.55 9.50
CA LEU A 5 -8.58 14.77 8.21
C LEU A 5 -8.45 16.22 7.71
N LYS A 6 -8.51 17.20 8.62
CA LYS A 6 -8.24 18.61 8.31
C LYS A 6 -6.79 18.86 7.91
N LYS A 7 -5.82 18.33 8.67
CA LYS A 7 -4.39 18.48 8.37
C LYS A 7 -3.99 17.84 7.05
N LEU A 8 -4.55 16.66 6.74
CA LEU A 8 -4.28 15.93 5.49
C LEU A 8 -5.08 16.48 4.29
N GLY A 9 -5.98 17.44 4.49
CA GLY A 9 -6.77 18.05 3.41
C GLY A 9 -7.92 17.18 2.89
N HIS A 10 -8.44 16.25 3.69
CA HIS A 10 -9.64 15.48 3.34
C HIS A 10 -10.92 16.27 3.62
N ILE A 11 -10.92 17.12 4.64
CA ILE A 11 -12.01 18.05 4.96
C ILE A 11 -11.45 19.44 5.25
N ASP A 12 -12.24 20.49 5.03
CA ASP A 12 -11.83 21.87 5.33
C ASP A 12 -12.05 22.27 6.81
N ALA A 13 -11.84 23.56 7.11
CA ALA A 13 -12.01 24.11 8.45
C ALA A 13 -13.45 23.97 8.98
N ASP A 14 -14.45 24.07 8.11
CA ASP A 14 -15.87 23.96 8.43
C ASP A 14 -16.36 22.51 8.44
N GLY A 15 -15.51 21.56 8.02
CA GLY A 15 -15.80 20.13 7.99
C GLY A 15 -16.43 19.64 6.68
N VAL A 16 -16.36 20.45 5.62
CA VAL A 16 -16.83 20.08 4.28
C VAL A 16 -15.80 19.17 3.62
N VAL A 17 -16.27 18.10 2.97
CA VAL A 17 -15.43 17.10 2.29
C VAL A 17 -14.80 17.69 1.02
N LEU A 18 -13.47 17.61 0.94
CA LEU A 18 -12.65 18.06 -0.19
C LEU A 18 -12.42 16.92 -1.20
N THR A 19 -11.80 17.21 -2.34
CA THR A 19 -11.54 16.21 -3.41
C THR A 19 -10.80 14.98 -2.88
N LYS A 20 -9.79 15.20 -2.04
CA LYS A 20 -9.02 14.13 -1.39
C LYS A 20 -9.89 13.29 -0.45
N GLY A 21 -10.79 13.94 0.28
CA GLY A 21 -11.78 13.26 1.11
C GLY A 21 -12.76 12.41 0.31
N ARG A 22 -13.22 12.90 -0.84
CA ARG A 22 -14.09 12.12 -1.74
C ARG A 22 -13.39 10.90 -2.32
N ALA A 23 -12.13 11.04 -2.75
CA ALA A 23 -11.35 9.90 -3.21
C ALA A 23 -11.18 8.83 -2.12
N ALA A 24 -10.90 9.25 -0.89
CA ALA A 24 -10.81 8.34 0.24
C ALA A 24 -12.13 7.60 0.56
N CYS A 25 -13.29 8.17 0.22
CA CYS A 25 -14.59 7.50 0.40
C CYS A 25 -14.80 6.29 -0.52
N GLU A 26 -14.02 6.15 -1.59
CA GLU A 26 -14.12 5.03 -2.52
C GLU A 26 -13.17 3.89 -2.15
N VAL A 27 -12.29 4.06 -1.15
CA VAL A 27 -11.31 3.06 -0.72
C VAL A 27 -11.83 2.33 0.52
N ASP A 28 -12.14 1.04 0.39
CA ASP A 28 -12.66 0.19 1.47
C ASP A 28 -11.71 -0.96 1.84
N THR A 29 -10.84 -1.37 0.92
CA THR A 29 -10.00 -2.58 1.08
C THR A 29 -8.65 -2.35 1.75
N ALA A 30 -8.22 -1.10 1.85
CA ALA A 30 -6.90 -0.67 2.30
C ALA A 30 -7.01 0.56 3.22
N ASP A 31 -5.89 1.03 3.76
CA ASP A 31 -5.83 2.29 4.51
C ASP A 31 -6.15 3.46 3.58
N GLU A 32 -7.33 4.04 3.75
CA GLU A 32 -7.91 5.05 2.86
C GLU A 32 -7.09 6.35 2.84
N LEU A 33 -6.41 6.68 3.96
CA LEU A 33 -5.58 7.87 4.05
C LEU A 33 -4.30 7.68 3.26
N LEU A 34 -3.61 6.56 3.44
CA LEU A 34 -2.35 6.28 2.76
C LEU A 34 -2.55 6.10 1.26
N VAL A 35 -3.53 5.29 0.83
CA VAL A 35 -3.82 5.11 -0.60
C VAL A 35 -4.08 6.45 -1.26
N THR A 36 -4.92 7.27 -0.65
CA THR A 36 -5.26 8.60 -1.18
C THR A 36 -4.04 9.53 -1.17
N GLU A 37 -3.19 9.51 -0.14
CA GLU A 37 -1.96 10.32 -0.14
C GLU A 37 -1.05 9.97 -1.32
N LEU A 38 -0.85 8.68 -1.58
CA LEU A 38 -0.02 8.22 -2.70
C LEU A 38 -0.60 8.56 -4.09
N MET A 39 -1.92 8.62 -4.20
CA MET A 39 -2.59 9.09 -5.41
C MET A 39 -2.32 10.57 -5.67
N PHE A 40 -2.38 11.42 -4.63
CA PHE A 40 -2.28 12.86 -4.76
C PHE A 40 -0.85 13.41 -4.75
N ASN A 41 0.09 12.70 -4.13
CA ASN A 41 1.51 13.08 -4.13
C ASN A 41 2.29 12.60 -5.38
N GLY A 42 1.61 11.89 -6.29
CA GLY A 42 2.17 11.45 -7.56
C GLY A 42 3.08 10.22 -7.47
N VAL A 43 3.07 9.46 -6.37
CA VAL A 43 3.90 8.23 -6.24
C VAL A 43 3.56 7.19 -7.31
N PHE A 44 2.28 7.07 -7.68
CA PHE A 44 1.87 6.18 -8.76
C PHE A 44 2.17 6.72 -10.17
N GLN A 45 2.56 8.00 -10.29
CA GLN A 45 2.82 8.62 -11.59
C GLN A 45 4.09 8.06 -12.21
N GLY A 46 3.97 7.53 -13.43
CA GLY A 46 5.10 6.97 -14.18
C GLY A 46 5.43 5.52 -13.84
N LEU A 47 4.67 4.88 -12.94
CA LEU A 47 4.72 3.44 -12.76
C LEU A 47 4.02 2.74 -13.93
N THR A 48 4.59 1.63 -14.39
CA THR A 48 3.89 0.69 -15.26
C THR A 48 2.74 0.01 -14.51
N PRO A 49 1.73 -0.54 -15.21
CA PRO A 49 0.66 -1.29 -14.55
C PRO A 49 1.17 -2.42 -13.64
N HIS A 50 2.27 -3.09 -14.03
CA HIS A 50 2.88 -4.17 -13.26
C HIS A 50 3.56 -3.66 -11.97
N GLU A 51 4.22 -2.50 -12.04
CA GLU A 51 4.84 -1.86 -10.88
C GLU A 51 3.79 -1.31 -9.91
N LEU A 52 2.72 -0.70 -10.44
CA LEU A 52 1.63 -0.15 -9.64
C LEU A 52 0.95 -1.25 -8.82
N VAL A 53 0.51 -2.34 -9.46
CA VAL A 53 -0.17 -3.43 -8.75
C VAL A 53 0.77 -4.13 -7.76
N ALA A 54 2.06 -4.24 -8.08
CA ALA A 54 3.07 -4.76 -7.17
C ALA A 54 3.26 -3.87 -5.93
N LEU A 55 3.31 -2.54 -6.09
CA LEU A 55 3.36 -1.59 -4.97
C LEU A 55 2.09 -1.65 -4.13
N ALA A 56 0.92 -1.70 -4.77
CA ALA A 56 -0.38 -1.79 -4.09
C ALA A 56 -0.52 -3.08 -3.26
N SER A 57 0.25 -4.13 -3.56
CA SER A 57 0.29 -5.33 -2.72
C SER A 57 0.74 -5.07 -1.27
N CYS A 58 1.44 -3.96 -1.00
CA CYS A 58 1.80 -3.55 0.35
C CYS A 58 0.58 -3.24 1.25
N PHE A 59 -0.58 -2.98 0.66
CA PHE A 59 -1.84 -2.81 1.39
C PHE A 59 -2.50 -4.14 1.79
N MET A 60 -1.95 -5.27 1.31
CA MET A 60 -2.43 -6.61 1.61
C MET A 60 -1.42 -7.33 2.52
N PRO A 61 -1.42 -7.02 3.84
CA PRO A 61 -0.47 -7.60 4.75
C PRO A 61 -0.62 -9.12 4.81
N VAL A 62 0.51 -9.80 4.69
CA VAL A 62 0.67 -11.24 4.88
C VAL A 62 1.76 -11.50 5.91
N GLU A 63 1.86 -12.74 6.37
CA GLU A 63 2.93 -13.18 7.27
C GLU A 63 4.32 -12.90 6.67
N LYS A 64 5.32 -12.68 7.54
CA LYS A 64 6.70 -12.46 7.07
C LYS A 64 7.20 -13.72 6.35
N SER A 65 7.74 -13.57 5.15
CA SER A 65 8.43 -14.62 4.42
C SER A 65 9.91 -14.62 4.79
N ASN A 66 10.51 -15.82 4.97
CA ASN A 66 11.95 -15.95 5.23
C ASN A 66 12.77 -16.06 3.94
N THR A 67 12.12 -16.10 2.78
CA THR A 67 12.73 -16.47 1.49
C THR A 67 12.50 -15.44 0.37
N SER A 68 11.58 -14.48 0.55
CA SER A 68 11.25 -13.48 -0.48
C SER A 68 12.40 -12.52 -0.73
N SER A 69 13.13 -12.73 -1.83
CA SER A 69 14.12 -11.76 -2.33
C SER A 69 13.52 -10.96 -3.49
N MET A 70 13.52 -9.63 -3.37
CA MET A 70 13.00 -8.70 -4.40
C MET A 70 13.95 -8.61 -5.62
N ASN A 71 14.23 -9.71 -6.31
CA ASN A 71 15.27 -9.71 -7.34
C ASN A 71 14.86 -8.96 -8.61
N LYS A 72 13.63 -9.18 -9.10
CA LYS A 72 13.16 -8.57 -10.35
C LYS A 72 12.54 -7.20 -10.10
N SER A 73 11.86 -7.03 -8.97
CA SER A 73 11.16 -5.79 -8.63
C SER A 73 12.03 -4.72 -7.97
N ALA A 74 13.19 -5.08 -7.38
CA ALA A 74 13.98 -4.15 -6.56
C ALA A 74 14.38 -2.86 -7.27
N LYS A 75 14.81 -2.91 -8.53
CA LYS A 75 15.30 -1.71 -9.23
C LYS A 75 14.18 -0.70 -9.49
N ALA A 76 13.01 -1.18 -9.86
CA ALA A 76 11.86 -0.34 -10.19
C ALA A 76 11.12 0.16 -8.95
N LEU A 77 10.96 -0.70 -7.94
CA LEU A 77 10.08 -0.44 -6.81
C LEU A 77 10.79 0.09 -5.56
N ALA A 78 12.12 0.14 -5.52
CA ALA A 78 12.83 0.72 -4.36
C ALA A 78 12.41 2.17 -4.05
N LYS A 79 12.35 3.03 -5.07
CA LYS A 79 11.96 4.43 -4.89
C LYS A 79 10.47 4.58 -4.50
N PRO A 80 9.51 3.93 -5.19
CA PRO A 80 8.10 3.97 -4.80
C PRO A 80 7.83 3.36 -3.41
N LEU A 81 8.49 2.25 -3.05
CA LEU A 81 8.36 1.64 -1.73
C LEU A 81 8.83 2.58 -0.62
N LYS A 82 9.96 3.27 -0.84
CA LYS A 82 10.43 4.28 0.11
C LYS A 82 9.42 5.42 0.24
N ALA A 83 8.89 5.92 -0.87
CA ALA A 83 7.89 6.99 -0.84
C ALA A 83 6.59 6.56 -0.13
N LEU A 84 6.18 5.30 -0.27
CA LEU A 84 5.08 4.71 0.48
C LEU A 84 5.36 4.73 1.98
N GLN A 85 6.53 4.24 2.41
CA GLN A 85 6.92 4.23 3.82
C GLN A 85 7.05 5.63 4.41
N ASP A 86 7.60 6.58 3.65
CA ASP A 86 7.73 7.97 4.05
C ASP A 86 6.34 8.62 4.23
N SER A 87 5.40 8.37 3.32
CA SER A 87 4.02 8.86 3.41
C SER A 87 3.28 8.23 4.60
N ALA A 88 3.45 6.91 4.83
CA ALA A 88 2.87 6.23 5.98
C ALA A 88 3.39 6.82 7.30
N ARG A 89 4.69 7.12 7.38
CA ARG A 89 5.31 7.75 8.55
C ARG A 89 4.78 9.16 8.77
N GLU A 90 4.63 9.95 7.71
CA GLU A 90 4.07 11.31 7.79
C GLU A 90 2.63 11.28 8.34
N ILE A 91 1.79 10.37 7.83
CA ILE A 91 0.42 10.20 8.32
C ILE A 91 0.41 9.79 9.79
N ALA A 92 1.22 8.81 10.19
CA ALA A 92 1.31 8.38 11.59
C ALA A 92 1.81 9.51 12.52
N GLN A 93 2.76 10.32 12.07
CA GLN A 93 3.25 11.48 12.81
C GLN A 93 2.13 12.53 12.99
N ILE A 94 1.36 12.81 11.94
CA ILE A 94 0.19 13.71 12.02
C ILE A 94 -0.86 13.18 12.99
N GLN A 95 -1.09 11.87 13.00
CA GLN A 95 -1.99 11.21 13.94
C GLN A 95 -1.52 11.40 15.39
N LEU A 96 -0.22 11.20 15.66
CA LEU A 96 0.41 11.41 16.96
C LEU A 96 0.31 12.88 17.42
N GLU A 97 0.62 13.84 16.54
CA GLU A 97 0.45 15.28 16.82
C GLU A 97 -1.00 15.65 17.16
N CYS A 98 -1.96 14.92 16.60
CA CYS A 98 -3.37 15.08 16.89
C CYS A 98 -3.82 14.35 18.17
N LYS A 99 -2.87 13.83 18.96
CA LYS A 99 -3.07 13.09 20.21
C LYS A 99 -3.84 11.77 20.03
N LEU A 100 -3.66 11.11 18.88
CA LEU A 100 -4.09 9.72 18.73
C LEU A 100 -2.99 8.78 19.24
N GLU A 101 -3.40 7.72 19.92
CA GLU A 101 -2.49 6.65 20.33
C GLU A 101 -2.21 5.77 19.11
N ILE A 102 -1.02 5.92 18.54
CA ILE A 102 -0.53 5.13 17.43
C ILE A 102 0.98 4.95 17.60
N ASP A 103 1.46 3.74 17.33
CA ASP A 103 2.89 3.49 17.17
C ASP A 103 3.27 3.73 15.71
N VAL A 104 4.16 4.70 15.49
CA VAL A 104 4.58 5.12 14.15
C VAL A 104 5.30 4.00 13.41
N GLU A 105 6.16 3.26 14.10
CA GLU A 105 6.94 2.19 13.48
C GLU A 105 6.05 0.97 13.23
N GLU A 106 5.13 0.63 14.13
CA GLU A 106 4.14 -0.44 13.89
C GLU A 106 3.25 -0.12 12.67
N PHE A 107 2.80 1.12 12.55
CA PHE A 107 1.98 1.55 11.42
C PHE A 107 2.74 1.44 10.10
N VAL A 108 3.98 1.94 10.04
CA VAL A 108 4.82 1.83 8.84
C VAL A 108 5.15 0.37 8.52
N GLU A 109 5.46 -0.44 9.54
CA GLU A 109 5.73 -1.86 9.38
C GLU A 109 4.51 -2.68 8.94
N SER A 110 3.29 -2.17 9.07
CA SER A 110 2.09 -2.87 8.59
C SER A 110 2.07 -3.01 7.07
N PHE A 111 2.73 -2.10 6.34
CA PHE A 111 2.78 -2.07 4.87
C PHE A 111 4.02 -2.78 4.31
N LYS A 112 4.09 -4.10 4.51
CA LYS A 112 5.29 -4.89 4.16
C LYS A 112 5.40 -5.17 2.66
N PRO A 113 6.62 -5.15 2.09
CA PRO A 113 6.84 -5.50 0.69
C PRO A 113 6.86 -7.02 0.42
N THR A 114 6.30 -7.86 1.30
CA THR A 114 6.38 -9.33 1.18
C THR A 114 5.79 -9.85 -0.13
N MET A 115 4.66 -9.28 -0.56
CA MET A 115 3.95 -9.69 -1.78
C MET A 115 4.46 -9.02 -3.05
N VAL A 116 5.33 -8.02 -2.95
CA VAL A 116 5.72 -7.16 -4.07
C VAL A 116 6.34 -7.95 -5.22
N GLU A 117 7.33 -8.80 -4.93
CA GLU A 117 7.99 -9.63 -5.95
C GLU A 117 7.02 -10.66 -6.57
N ILE A 118 6.17 -11.26 -5.74
CA ILE A 118 5.17 -12.27 -6.14
C ILE A 118 4.19 -11.65 -7.15
N VAL A 119 3.62 -10.50 -6.78
CA VAL A 119 2.65 -9.77 -7.60
C VAL A 119 3.30 -9.24 -8.87
N TYR A 120 4.53 -8.73 -8.79
CA TYR A 120 5.27 -8.28 -9.96
C TYR A 120 5.49 -9.43 -10.96
N CYS A 121 5.99 -10.58 -10.50
CA CYS A 121 6.19 -11.76 -11.34
C CYS A 121 4.89 -12.23 -11.99
N TRP A 122 3.80 -12.31 -11.20
CA TRP A 122 2.48 -12.66 -11.70
C TRP A 122 1.99 -11.69 -12.77
N ALA A 123 2.07 -10.39 -12.51
CA ALA A 123 1.63 -9.35 -13.42
C ALA A 123 2.43 -9.36 -14.74
N THR A 124 3.70 -9.76 -14.70
CA THR A 124 4.55 -9.94 -15.90
C THR A 124 4.34 -11.27 -16.64
N GLY A 125 3.41 -12.11 -16.17
CA GLY A 125 3.00 -13.35 -16.87
C GLY A 125 3.73 -14.62 -16.41
N GLU A 126 4.44 -14.62 -15.28
CA GLU A 126 4.98 -15.85 -14.73
C GLU A 126 3.87 -16.80 -14.25
N SER A 127 4.07 -18.10 -14.45
CA SER A 127 3.10 -19.09 -13.97
C SER A 127 3.09 -19.19 -12.45
N PHE A 128 1.93 -19.51 -11.88
CA PHE A 128 1.78 -19.67 -10.43
C PHE A 128 2.75 -20.71 -9.86
N ALA A 129 3.00 -21.79 -10.61
CA ALA A 129 3.92 -22.86 -10.21
C ALA A 129 5.38 -22.37 -10.06
N GLU A 130 5.82 -21.41 -10.87
CA GLU A 130 7.16 -20.82 -10.74
C GLU A 130 7.24 -19.81 -9.59
N ILE A 131 6.15 -19.09 -9.32
CA ILE A 131 6.09 -18.12 -8.23
C ILE A 131 6.13 -18.81 -6.87
N VAL A 132 5.35 -19.88 -6.68
CA VAL A 132 5.30 -20.63 -5.41
C VAL A 132 6.67 -21.25 -5.07
N LYS A 133 7.50 -21.59 -6.05
CA LYS A 133 8.87 -22.07 -5.81
C LYS A 133 9.81 -21.01 -5.22
N LYS A 134 9.46 -19.72 -5.33
CA LYS A 134 10.30 -18.58 -4.93
C LYS A 134 9.94 -18.03 -3.55
N THR A 135 8.92 -18.57 -2.90
CA THR A 135 8.43 -18.09 -1.62
C THR A 135 8.03 -19.26 -0.73
N ASP A 136 8.15 -19.07 0.58
CA ASP A 136 7.67 -19.97 1.63
C ASP A 136 6.23 -19.66 2.07
N LEU A 137 5.56 -18.69 1.42
CA LEU A 137 4.16 -18.41 1.67
C LEU A 137 3.26 -19.53 1.13
N PHE A 138 2.29 -19.94 1.92
CA PHE A 138 1.25 -20.87 1.48
C PHE A 138 0.45 -20.29 0.30
N GLU A 139 0.13 -21.13 -0.68
CA GLU A 139 -0.58 -20.78 -1.90
C GLU A 139 -1.94 -20.14 -1.60
N GLY A 140 -2.63 -20.66 -0.58
CA GLY A 140 -3.90 -20.10 -0.12
C GLY A 140 -3.78 -18.67 0.40
N THR A 141 -2.65 -18.33 1.04
CA THR A 141 -2.37 -16.96 1.49
C THR A 141 -2.15 -16.03 0.30
N ILE A 142 -1.37 -16.46 -0.68
CA ILE A 142 -1.12 -15.72 -1.93
C ILE A 142 -2.43 -15.47 -2.66
N ILE A 143 -3.25 -16.51 -2.90
CA ILE A 143 -4.52 -16.38 -3.62
C ILE A 143 -5.49 -15.43 -2.91
N ARG A 144 -5.61 -15.51 -1.57
CA ARG A 144 -6.47 -14.59 -0.81
C ARG A 144 -5.99 -13.14 -0.91
N ALA A 145 -4.68 -12.91 -0.78
CA ALA A 145 -4.10 -11.57 -0.93
C ALA A 145 -4.32 -11.01 -2.34
N MET A 146 -4.11 -11.82 -3.38
CA MET A 146 -4.36 -11.44 -4.78
C MET A 146 -5.81 -11.04 -5.03
N ARG A 147 -6.79 -11.77 -4.47
CA ARG A 147 -8.22 -11.44 -4.62
C ARG A 147 -8.61 -10.14 -3.91
N ARG A 148 -7.98 -9.84 -2.76
CA ARG A 148 -8.20 -8.55 -2.07
C ARG A 148 -7.55 -7.40 -2.83
N LEU A 149 -6.35 -7.63 -3.38
CA LEU A 149 -5.67 -6.68 -4.26
C LEU A 149 -6.50 -6.39 -5.51
N ASP A 150 -7.09 -7.42 -6.13
CA ASP A 150 -8.00 -7.25 -7.27
C ASP A 150 -9.20 -6.36 -6.92
N LYS A 151 -9.81 -6.55 -5.73
CA LYS A 151 -10.86 -5.65 -5.25
C LYS A 151 -10.37 -4.21 -5.07
N LEU A 152 -9.18 -4.00 -4.49
CA LEU A 152 -8.57 -2.67 -4.36
C LEU A 152 -8.34 -2.01 -5.74
N MET A 153 -7.99 -2.79 -6.76
CA MET A 153 -7.78 -2.26 -8.12
C MET A 153 -9.09 -1.91 -8.84
N MET A 154 -10.23 -2.41 -8.36
CA MET A 154 -11.56 -2.09 -8.89
C MET A 154 -12.22 -0.90 -8.17
N GLU A 155 -11.76 -0.59 -6.96
CA GLU A 155 -12.09 0.62 -6.20
C GLU A 155 -11.44 1.86 -6.87
#